data_AF-A0A5K7SDZ4-F1
#
_entry.id   AF-A0A5K7SDZ4-F1
#
_cell.length_a   1.000
_cell.length_b   1.000
_cell.length_c   1.000
_cell.angle_alpha   90.00
_cell.angle_beta   90.00
_cell.angle_gamma   90.00
#
_symmetry.space_group_name_H-M   'P 1'
#
loop_
_entity.id
_entity.type
_entity.pdbx_description
1 polymer ?
#
loop_
_entity_poly.entity_id
_entity_poly.type
_entity_poly.pdbx_seq_one_letter_code
_entity_poly.pdbx_strand_id
1 'polypeptide(L)'
;MKTKVQFFFKRAEALVALLILSLYHAMAQSAAGIDQATAEVSSYIDPISNLIIAIGAVVGLIGGVRVYIKWQSGDQDTQKSIMGWFGACLFLILVGVVIKAFFV
;
A
#
# COMPACT_ATOMS: atom_id res chain seq x y z
N MET A 1 43.59 -46.58 1.43
CA MET A 1 43.82 -45.11 1.36
C MET A 1 43.03 -44.41 0.23
N LYS A 2 42.87 -45.01 -0.96
CA LYS A 2 42.17 -44.40 -2.12
C LYS A 2 40.69 -44.06 -1.91
N THR A 3 39.97 -44.83 -1.09
CA THR A 3 38.52 -44.64 -0.83
C THR A 3 38.22 -43.41 0.03
N LYS A 4 39.12 -43.02 0.96
CA LYS A 4 38.94 -41.81 1.77
C LYS A 4 39.17 -40.53 0.97
N VAL A 5 40.08 -40.56 0.00
CA VAL A 5 40.35 -39.44 -0.91
C VAL A 5 39.18 -39.22 -1.87
N GLN A 6 38.62 -40.30 -2.44
CA GLN A 6 37.42 -40.25 -3.28
C GLN A 6 36.18 -39.73 -2.53
N PHE A 7 36.02 -40.10 -1.26
CA PHE A 7 34.95 -39.60 -0.40
C PHE A 7 35.11 -38.12 -0.08
N PHE A 8 36.35 -37.64 0.15
CA PHE A 8 36.64 -36.22 0.33
C PHE A 8 36.34 -35.41 -0.94
N PHE A 9 36.69 -35.92 -2.12
CA PHE A 9 36.43 -35.25 -3.39
C PHE A 9 34.92 -35.09 -3.68
N LYS A 10 34.12 -36.14 -3.45
CA LYS A 10 32.65 -36.09 -3.60
C LYS A 10 31.98 -35.09 -2.65
N ARG A 11 32.51 -34.92 -1.43
CA ARG A 11 31.99 -33.92 -0.48
C ARG A 11 32.38 -32.50 -0.86
N ALA A 12 33.58 -32.32 -1.42
CA ALA A 12 34.01 -31.03 -1.94
C ALA A 12 33.14 -30.57 -3.12
N GLU A 13 32.81 -31.47 -4.05
CA GLU A 13 31.89 -31.17 -5.17
C GLU A 13 30.49 -30.78 -4.67
N ALA A 14 29.94 -31.51 -3.69
CA ALA A 14 28.65 -31.19 -3.09
C ALA A 14 28.64 -29.81 -2.39
N LEU A 15 29.74 -29.44 -1.72
CA LEU A 15 29.90 -28.12 -1.08
C LEU A 15 30.00 -26.99 -2.11
N VAL A 16 30.72 -27.22 -3.21
CA VAL A 16 30.82 -26.25 -4.31
C VAL A 16 29.46 -26.06 -4.99
N ALA A 17 28.70 -27.13 -5.22
CA ALA A 17 27.35 -27.03 -5.76
C ALA A 17 26.41 -26.23 -4.83
N LEU A 18 26.47 -26.47 -3.51
CA LEU A 18 25.71 -25.70 -2.52
C LEU A 18 26.09 -24.21 -2.49
N LEU A 19 27.38 -23.89 -2.63
CA LEU A 19 27.88 -22.51 -2.72
C LEU A 19 27.40 -21.80 -3.98
N ILE A 20 27.33 -22.50 -5.12
CA ILE A 20 26.81 -21.92 -6.36
C ILE A 20 25.31 -21.63 -6.23
N LEU A 21 24.52 -22.56 -5.70
CA LEU A 21 23.09 -22.33 -5.49
C LEU A 21 22.79 -21.16 -4.53
N SER A 22 23.58 -20.99 -3.47
CA SER A 22 23.39 -19.89 -2.52
C SER A 22 23.77 -18.54 -3.12
N LEU A 23 24.80 -18.47 -3.96
CA LEU A 23 25.15 -17.26 -4.71
C LEU A 23 24.05 -16.86 -5.70
N TYR A 24 23.45 -17.84 -6.41
CA TYR A 24 22.29 -17.58 -7.28
C TYR A 24 21.09 -17.01 -6.52
N HIS A 25 20.77 -17.53 -5.32
CA HIS A 25 19.70 -17.00 -4.49
C HIS A 25 20.03 -15.59 -3.94
N ALA A 26 21.29 -15.33 -3.58
CA ALA A 26 21.71 -14.01 -3.10
C ALA A 26 21.64 -12.93 -4.20
N MET A 27 21.96 -13.28 -5.45
CA MET A 27 21.88 -12.34 -6.59
C MET A 27 20.43 -11.99 -6.98
N ALA A 28 19.46 -12.85 -6.66
CA ALA A 28 18.04 -12.60 -6.91
C ALA A 28 17.39 -11.64 -5.89
N GLN A 29 18.06 -11.33 -4.77
CA GLN A 29 17.38 -10.73 -3.62
C GLN A 29 17.50 -9.19 -3.50
N SER A 30 18.40 -8.51 -4.23
CA SER A 30 18.65 -7.07 -3.99
C SER A 30 17.68 -6.12 -4.69
N ALA A 31 17.47 -6.23 -6.00
CA ALA A 31 16.56 -5.33 -6.74
C ALA A 31 15.20 -6.00 -7.00
N ALA A 32 15.20 -7.28 -7.39
CA ALA A 32 13.96 -7.99 -7.68
C ALA A 32 13.05 -8.16 -6.44
N GLY A 33 13.61 -8.22 -5.23
CA GLY A 33 12.83 -8.21 -3.99
C GLY A 33 12.12 -6.87 -3.74
N ILE A 34 12.74 -5.74 -4.09
CA ILE A 34 12.15 -4.41 -3.99
C ILE A 34 11.08 -4.23 -5.07
N ASP A 35 11.35 -4.69 -6.29
CA ASP A 35 10.39 -4.64 -7.40
C ASP A 35 9.15 -5.50 -7.09
N GLN A 36 9.35 -6.68 -6.49
CA GLN A 36 8.26 -7.56 -6.09
C GLN A 36 7.43 -6.96 -4.94
N ALA A 37 8.09 -6.40 -3.92
CA ALA A 37 7.39 -5.71 -2.84
C ALA A 37 6.60 -4.49 -3.36
N THR A 38 7.15 -3.74 -4.31
CA THR A 38 6.46 -2.61 -4.96
C THR A 38 5.24 -3.09 -5.73
N ALA A 39 5.37 -4.16 -6.52
CA ALA A 39 4.26 -4.73 -7.28
C ALA A 39 3.11 -5.22 -6.38
N GLU A 40 3.45 -5.85 -5.25
CA GLU A 40 2.47 -6.26 -4.25
C GLU A 40 1.76 -5.05 -3.64
N VAL A 41 2.50 -4.01 -3.23
CA VAL A 41 1.90 -2.78 -2.67
C VAL A 41 0.99 -2.09 -3.70
N SER A 42 1.44 -1.93 -4.95
CA SER A 42 0.65 -1.32 -6.03
C SER A 42 -0.67 -2.05 -6.27
N SER A 43 -0.72 -3.38 -6.11
CA SER A 43 -1.96 -4.16 -6.27
C SER A 43 -3.06 -3.79 -5.26
N TYR A 44 -2.68 -3.27 -4.09
CA TYR A 44 -3.61 -2.85 -3.04
C TYR A 44 -4.07 -1.39 -3.16
N ILE A 45 -3.35 -0.56 -3.92
CA ILE A 45 -3.62 0.88 -4.00
C ILE A 45 -4.99 1.18 -4.60
N ASP A 46 -5.37 0.51 -5.69
CA ASP A 46 -6.67 0.72 -6.35
C ASP A 46 -7.86 0.32 -5.44
N PRO A 47 -7.87 -0.87 -4.81
CA PRO A 47 -8.88 -1.22 -3.81
C PRO A 47 -8.98 -0.24 -2.64
N ILE A 48 -7.83 0.21 -2.11
CA ILE A 48 -7.79 1.15 -0.97
C ILE A 48 -8.32 2.53 -1.39
N SER A 49 -7.95 3.02 -2.57
CA SER A 49 -8.44 4.31 -3.10
C SER A 49 -9.96 4.30 -3.25
N ASN A 50 -10.52 3.23 -3.83
CA ASN A 50 -11.97 3.05 -3.96
C ASN A 50 -12.67 3.00 -2.58
N LEU A 51 -12.06 2.34 -1.59
CA LEU A 51 -12.58 2.30 -0.24
C LEU A 51 -12.62 3.69 0.41
N ILE A 52 -11.56 4.49 0.25
CA ILE A 52 -11.50 5.87 0.77
C ILE A 52 -12.59 6.74 0.15
N ILE A 53 -12.81 6.63 -1.16
CA ILE A 53 -13.88 7.37 -1.86
C ILE A 53 -15.25 6.95 -1.33
N ALA A 54 -15.49 5.64 -1.13
CA ALA A 54 -16.75 5.14 -0.59
C ALA A 54 -17.01 5.65 0.85
N ILE A 55 -15.98 5.64 1.72
CA ILE A 55 -16.09 6.21 3.07
C ILE A 55 -16.33 7.72 3.01
N GLY A 56 -15.62 8.43 2.13
CA GLY A 56 -15.80 9.86 1.91
C GLY A 56 -17.24 10.21 1.51
N ALA A 57 -17.86 9.41 0.65
CA ALA A 57 -19.26 9.58 0.26
C ALA A 57 -20.21 9.41 1.46
N VAL A 58 -20.02 8.37 2.28
CA VAL A 58 -20.87 8.12 3.46
C VAL A 58 -20.73 9.23 4.50
N VAL A 59 -19.49 9.60 4.86
CA VAL A 59 -19.23 10.65 5.84
C VAL A 59 -19.70 12.01 5.33
N GLY A 60 -19.54 12.28 4.03
CA GLY A 60 -20.03 13.48 3.37
C GLY A 60 -21.54 13.62 3.47
N LEU A 61 -22.29 12.54 3.20
CA LEU A 61 -23.76 12.55 3.36
C LEU A 61 -24.16 12.82 4.82
N ILE A 62 -23.54 12.14 5.79
CA ILE A 62 -23.85 12.34 7.22
C ILE A 62 -23.58 13.79 7.65
N GLY A 63 -22.44 14.36 7.23
CA GLY A 63 -22.11 15.76 7.52
C GLY A 63 -23.10 16.74 6.88
N GLY A 64 -23.53 16.47 5.65
CA GLY A 64 -24.53 17.27 4.93
C GLY A 64 -25.88 17.28 5.66
N VAL A 65 -26.32 16.13 6.17
CA VAL A 65 -27.54 16.05 6.99
C VAL A 65 -27.42 16.90 8.25
N ARG A 66 -26.27 16.90 8.94
CA ARG A 66 -26.06 17.75 10.13
C ARG A 66 -26.10 19.25 9.80
N VAL A 67 -25.49 19.63 8.68
CA VAL A 67 -25.52 21.00 8.18
C VAL A 67 -26.95 21.43 7.83
N TYR A 68 -27.72 20.56 7.19
CA TYR A 68 -29.13 20.80 6.89
C TYR A 68 -29.96 21.04 8.15
N ILE A 69 -29.77 20.21 9.19
CA ILE A 69 -30.47 20.37 10.48
C ILE A 69 -30.15 21.75 11.11
N LYS A 70 -28.87 22.15 11.13
CA LYS A 70 -28.44 23.47 11.62
C LYS A 70 -29.05 24.63 10.82
N TRP A 71 -29.13 24.47 9.51
CA TRP A 71 -29.75 25.46 8.63
C TRP A 71 -31.24 25.63 8.97
N GLN A 72 -31.97 24.51 9.11
CA GLN A 72 -33.39 24.52 9.46
C GLN A 72 -33.66 25.12 10.85
N SER A 73 -32.73 24.97 11.80
CA SER A 73 -32.85 25.55 13.14
C SER A 73 -32.49 27.04 13.23
N GLY A 74 -32.06 27.67 12.13
CA GLY A 74 -31.63 29.08 12.13
C GLY A 74 -30.35 29.33 12.93
N ASP A 75 -29.47 28.32 13.05
CA ASP A 75 -28.20 28.43 13.78
C ASP A 75 -27.28 29.44 13.06
N GLN A 76 -26.76 30.42 13.79
CA GLN A 76 -25.83 31.43 13.26
C GLN A 76 -24.52 30.82 12.76
N ASP A 77 -24.15 29.63 13.25
CA ASP A 77 -22.95 28.90 12.84
C ASP A 77 -23.15 28.04 11.58
N THR A 78 -24.28 28.15 10.90
CA THR A 78 -24.58 27.35 9.69
C THR A 78 -23.56 27.59 8.59
N GLN A 79 -23.22 28.85 8.28
CA GLN A 79 -22.21 29.18 7.24
C GLN A 79 -20.83 28.59 7.57
N LYS A 80 -20.41 28.67 8.83
CA LYS A 80 -19.16 28.07 9.31
C LYS A 80 -19.18 26.54 9.19
N SER A 81 -20.31 25.93 9.52
CA SER A 81 -20.51 24.48 9.43
C SER A 81 -20.48 23.98 7.98
N ILE A 82 -21.08 24.73 7.04
CA ILE A 82 -21.05 24.42 5.60
C ILE A 82 -19.62 24.47 5.07
N MET A 83 -18.88 25.54 5.34
CA MET A 83 -17.50 25.67 4.86
C MET A 83 -16.60 24.56 5.42
N GLY A 84 -16.73 24.25 6.72
CA GLY A 84 -15.95 23.19 7.35
C GLY A 84 -16.28 21.81 6.77
N TRP A 85 -17.56 21.51 6.58
CA TRP A 85 -18.00 20.25 5.98
C TRP A 85 -17.56 20.11 4.52
N PHE A 86 -17.75 21.15 3.71
CA PHE A 86 -17.41 21.13 2.29
C PHE A 86 -15.89 20.97 2.08
N GLY A 87 -15.09 21.72 2.85
CA GLY A 87 -13.64 21.59 2.83
C GLY A 87 -13.16 20.19 3.24
N ALA A 88 -13.76 19.61 4.29
CA ALA A 88 -13.43 18.26 4.72
C ALA A 88 -13.80 17.18 3.68
N CYS A 89 -14.96 17.31 3.02
CA CYS A 89 -15.37 16.40 1.95
C CYS A 89 -14.43 16.47 0.75
N LEU A 90 -14.08 17.67 0.31
CA LEU A 90 -13.17 17.87 -0.82
C LEU A 90 -11.78 17.29 -0.50
N PHE A 91 -11.28 17.52 0.71
CA PHE A 91 -10.02 16.96 1.16
C PHE A 91 -10.00 15.42 1.12
N LEU A 92 -11.04 14.75 1.63
CA LEU A 92 -11.12 13.28 1.63
C LEU A 92 -11.13 12.70 0.21
N ILE A 93 -11.85 13.33 -0.73
CA ILE A 93 -11.87 12.89 -2.13
C ILE A 93 -10.48 13.08 -2.76
N LEU A 94 -9.84 14.22 -2.52
CA LEU A 94 -8.50 14.50 -3.04
C LEU A 94 -7.45 13.52 -2.53
N VAL A 95 -7.53 13.07 -1.27
CA VAL A 95 -6.61 12.06 -0.72
C VAL A 95 -6.66 10.75 -1.52
N GLY A 96 -7.85 10.28 -1.91
CA GLY A 96 -7.98 9.06 -2.72
C GLY A 96 -7.31 9.19 -4.10
N VAL A 97 -7.43 10.36 -4.72
CA VAL A 97 -6.80 10.67 -6.02
C VAL A 97 -5.28 10.82 -5.88
N VAL A 98 -4.82 11.48 -4.83
CA VAL A 98 -3.39 11.73 -4.56
C VAL A 98 -2.65 10.43 -4.25
N ILE A 99 -3.25 9.53 -3.45
CA ILE A 99 -2.69 8.19 -3.21
C ILE A 99 -2.53 7.43 -4.52
N LYS A 100 -3.51 7.50 -5.44
CA LYS A 100 -3.36 6.87 -6.75
C LYS A 100 -2.25 7.53 -7.58
N ALA A 101 -2.14 8.85 -7.55
CA ALA A 101 -1.13 9.61 -8.32
C ALA A 101 0.32 9.40 -7.85
N PHE A 102 0.55 9.09 -6.57
CA PHE A 102 1.89 8.81 -6.04
C PHE A 102 2.42 7.41 -6.38
N PHE A 103 1.53 6.48 -6.73
CA PHE A 103 1.86 5.05 -6.93
C PHE A 103 1.53 4.56 -8.36
N VAL A 104 1.23 5.49 -9.28
CA VAL A 104 1.19 5.30 -10.74
C VAL A 104 2.59 5.36 -11.32
#